data_AF-A0A1C3W2K2-F1
#
_entry.id   AF-A0A1C3W2K2-F1
#
_cell.length_a   1.000
_cell.length_b   1.000
_cell.length_c   1.000
_cell.angle_alpha   90.00
_cell.angle_beta   90.00
_cell.angle_gamma   90.00
#
_symmetry.space_group_name_H-M   'P 1'
#
loop_
_entity.id
_entity.type
_entity.pdbx_description
1 polymer ?
#
loop_
_entity_poly.entity_id
_entity_poly.type
_entity_poly.pdbx_seq_one_letter_code
_entity_poly.pdbx_strand_id
1 'polypeptide(L)' 'MTQRDLTIAEVLKDPLIRQVMRADRISVTRMADLLQDAARRQEHALSANFSSITHVATRSVPQADLR' A
#
# COMPACT_ATOMS: atom_id res chain seq x y z
N MET A 1 -14.27 -2.45 16.80
CA MET A 1 -14.52 -1.63 15.59
C MET A 1 -13.80 -2.29 14.43
N THR A 2 -14.53 -2.81 13.44
CA THR A 2 -13.90 -3.31 12.19
C THR A 2 -13.47 -2.10 11.37
N GLN A 3 -12.15 -1.96 11.17
CA GLN A 3 -11.60 -0.97 10.25
C GLN A 3 -12.09 -1.37 8.84
N ARG A 4 -12.99 -0.58 8.27
CA ARG A 4 -13.38 -0.73 6.87
C ARG A 4 -12.44 0.14 6.05
N ASP A 5 -11.74 -0.48 5.12
CA ASP A 5 -10.96 0.26 4.14
C ASP A 5 -11.89 1.04 3.21
N LEU A 6 -11.54 2.31 2.98
CA LEU A 6 -12.27 3.18 2.07
C LEU A 6 -11.62 3.14 0.70
N THR A 7 -12.45 3.12 -0.33
CA THR A 7 -11.97 3.34 -1.70
C THR A 7 -11.54 4.80 -1.88
N ILE A 8 -10.63 5.06 -2.83
CA ILE A 8 -10.21 6.43 -3.19
C ILE A 8 -11.43 7.32 -3.50
N ALA A 9 -12.45 6.77 -4.18
CA ALA A 9 -13.66 7.51 -4.51
C ALA A 9 -14.48 7.91 -3.26
N GLU A 10 -14.53 7.06 -2.24
CA GLU A 10 -15.20 7.36 -0.97
C GLU A 10 -14.43 8.43 -0.18
N VAL A 11 -13.10 8.32 -0.12
CA VAL A 11 -12.21 9.32 0.51
C VAL A 11 -12.41 10.69 -0.12
N LEU A 12 -12.43 10.80 -1.44
CA LEU A 12 -12.65 12.09 -2.13
C LEU A 12 -14.08 12.64 -1.95
N LYS A 13 -15.04 11.77 -1.60
CA LYS A 13 -16.43 12.15 -1.32
C LYS A 13 -16.68 12.49 0.15
N ASP A 14 -15.73 12.24 1.04
CA ASP A 14 -15.86 12.53 2.46
C ASP A 14 -15.85 14.05 2.74
N PRO A 15 -16.81 14.57 3.52
CA PRO A 15 -16.93 16.01 3.77
C PRO A 15 -15.78 16.58 4.61
N LEU A 16 -15.26 15.81 5.57
CA LEU A 16 -14.15 16.24 6.42
C LEU A 16 -12.84 16.26 5.63
N ILE A 17 -12.60 15.22 4.82
CA ILE A 17 -11.44 15.16 3.94
C ILE A 17 -11.46 16.34 2.96
N ARG A 18 -12.61 16.66 2.35
CA ARG A 18 -12.75 17.86 1.51
C ARG A 18 -12.50 19.16 2.26
N GLN A 19 -12.86 19.24 3.54
CA GLN A 19 -12.60 20.42 4.36
C GLN A 19 -11.09 20.61 4.59
N VAL A 20 -10.38 19.54 4.92
CA VAL A 20 -8.91 19.55 5.07
C VAL A 20 -8.24 19.92 3.75
N MET A 21 -8.64 19.31 2.63
CA MET A 21 -8.10 19.64 1.31
C MET A 21 -8.29 21.12 0.95
N ARG A 22 -9.44 21.71 1.29
CA ARG A 22 -9.69 23.15 1.08
C ARG A 22 -8.79 24.01 1.95
N ALA A 23 -8.58 23.63 3.21
CA ALA A 23 -7.66 24.32 4.11
C ALA A 23 -6.23 24.31 3.53
N ASP A 24 -5.83 23.20 2.92
CA ASP A 24 -4.50 22.98 2.33
C ASP A 24 -4.38 23.45 0.87
N ARG A 25 -5.44 24.01 0.28
CA ARG A 25 -5.51 24.43 -1.13
C ARG A 25 -5.18 23.30 -2.12
N ILE A 26 -5.56 22.07 -1.79
CA ILE A 26 -5.39 20.89 -2.63
C ILE A 26 -6.67 20.67 -3.45
N SER A 27 -6.52 20.53 -4.76
CA SER A 27 -7.64 20.19 -5.65
C SER A 27 -8.00 18.70 -5.53
N VAL A 28 -9.25 18.37 -5.87
CA VAL A 28 -9.73 16.97 -5.89
C VAL A 28 -8.87 16.11 -6.81
N THR A 29 -8.52 16.62 -7.99
CA THR A 29 -7.65 15.94 -8.94
C THR A 29 -6.28 15.64 -8.34
N ARG A 30 -5.63 16.65 -7.73
CA ARG A 30 -4.31 16.46 -7.12
C ARG A 30 -4.33 15.40 -6.01
N MET A 31 -5.36 15.40 -5.17
CA MET A 31 -5.50 14.37 -4.14
C MET A 31 -5.74 12.98 -4.73
N ALA A 32 -6.52 12.88 -5.80
CA ALA A 32 -6.72 11.63 -6.51
C ALA A 32 -5.39 11.08 -7.05
N ASP A 33 -4.55 11.93 -7.64
CA ASP A 33 -3.24 11.54 -8.17
C ASP A 33 -2.32 11.02 -7.06
N LEU A 34 -2.29 11.71 -5.90
CA LEU A 34 -1.49 11.29 -4.75
C LEU A 34 -1.93 9.93 -4.20
N LEU A 35 -3.24 9.72 -4.08
CA LEU A 35 -3.80 8.45 -3.58
C LEU A 35 -3.55 7.30 -4.56
N GLN A 36 -3.65 7.55 -5.88
CA GLN A 36 -3.33 6.55 -6.89
C GLN A 36 -1.84 6.19 -6.90
N ASP A 37 -0.95 7.17 -6.79
CA ASP A 37 0.49 6.93 -6.69
C ASP A 37 0.84 6.14 -5.43
N ALA A 38 0.23 6.50 -4.29
CA ALA A 38 0.40 5.76 -3.04
C ALA A 38 -0.09 4.30 -3.15
N ALA A 39 -1.24 4.07 -3.80
CA ALA A 39 -1.76 2.72 -4.03
C ALA A 39 -0.81 1.87 -4.89
N ARG A 40 -0.30 2.42 -6.00
CA ARG A 40 0.68 1.73 -6.87
C ARG A 40 1.96 1.39 -6.12
N ARG A 41 2.46 2.32 -5.30
CA ARG A 41 3.65 2.07 -4.46
C ARG A 41 3.40 0.98 -3.43
N GLN A 42 2.21 0.94 -2.85
CA GLN A 42 1.83 -0.12 -1.92
C GLN A 42 1.79 -1.50 -2.61
N GLU A 43 1.21 -1.59 -3.81
CA GLU A 43 1.20 -2.81 -4.62
C GLU A 43 2.62 -3.30 -4.94
N HIS A 44 3.52 -2.38 -5.31
CA HIS A 44 4.92 -2.70 -5.57
C HIS A 44 5.66 -3.16 -4.31
N ALA A 45 5.44 -2.50 -3.17
CA ALA A 45 6.05 -2.88 -1.90
C ALA A 45 5.59 -4.27 -1.43
N LEU A 46 4.29 -4.57 -1.57
CA LEU A 46 3.74 -5.90 -1.30
C LEU A 46 4.40 -6.95 -2.20
N SER A 47 4.47 -6.68 -3.51
CA SER A 47 5.11 -7.57 -4.49
C SER A 47 6.59 -7.83 -4.19
N ALA A 48 7.33 -6.80 -3.78
CA ALA A 48 8.74 -6.91 -3.39
C ALA A 48 8.93 -7.78 -2.13
N ASN A 49 8.03 -7.68 -1.16
CA ASN A 49 8.05 -8.51 0.06
C ASN A 49 7.78 -10.00 -0.23
N PHE A 50 7.00 -10.33 -1.27
CA PHE A 50 6.83 -11.73 -1.68
C PHE A 50 8.06 -12.29 -2.41
N SER A 51 8.80 -11.45 -3.14
CA SER A 51 10.06 -11.84 -3.78
C SER A 51 11.14 -12.16 -2.73
N SER A 52 11.25 -11.35 -1.67
CA SER A 52 12.22 -11.61 -0.59
C SER A 52 11.90 -12.88 0.21
N ILE A 53 10.63 -13.23 0.42
CA ILE A 53 10.25 -14.52 1.05
C ILE A 53 10.65 -15.72 0.17
N THR A 54 10.49 -15.60 -1.15
CA THR A 54 10.84 -16.68 -2.09
C THR A 54 12.36 -16.96 -2.10
N HIS A 55 13.19 -15.92 -1.97
CA HIS A 55 14.65 -16.07 -1.89
C HIS A 55 15.15 -16.67 -0.58
N VAL A 56 14.39 -16.59 0.52
CA VAL A 56 14.77 -17.22 1.80
C VAL A 56 14.39 -18.71 1.82
N ALA A 57 13.28 -19.10 1.18
CA ALA A 57 12.83 -20.49 1.12
C ALA A 57 13.77 -21.41 0.32
N THR A 58 14.65 -20.88 -0.53
CA THR A 58 15.62 -21.66 -1.30
C THR A 58 16.97 -21.89 -0.60
N ARG A 59 17.20 -21.28 0.58
CA ARG A 59 18.49 -21.40 1.29
C ARG A 59 18.54 -22.46 2.39
N SER A 60 17.43 -23.16 2.65
CA SER A 60 17.33 -24.14 3.74
C SER A 60 17.33 -25.58 3.24
N VAL A 61 18.45 -26.03 2.66
CA VAL A 61 18.75 -27.47 2.56
C VAL A 61 19.92 -27.75 3.51
N PRO A 62 19.70 -28.32 4.70
CA PRO A 62 20.78 -28.85 5.52
C PRO A 62 21.14 -30.21 4.94
N GLN A 63 22.18 -30.24 4.10
CA GLN A 63 22.76 -31.50 3.66
C GLN A 63 23.45 -32.14 4.86
N ALA A 64 22.78 -33.15 5.40
CA ALA A 64 23.27 -34.04 6.43
C ALA A 64 24.63 -34.62 6.01
N ASP A 65 25.65 -34.41 6.84
CA ASP A 65 26.89 -35.18 6.75
C ASP A 65 26.75 -36.40 7.67
N LEU A 66 26.69 -37.55 7.02
CA LEU A 66 26.59 -38.89 7.59
C LEU A 66 28.02 -39.43 7.74
N ARG A 67 28.58 -39.40 8.95
CA ARG A 67 29.82 -40.11 9.29
C ARG A 67 29.81 -40.60 10.73
#